data_AF-A0A821THA3-F1
#
_entry.id   AF-A0A821THA3-F1
#
_cell.length_a   1.000
_cell.length_b   1.000
_cell.length_c   1.000
_cell.angle_alpha   90.00
_cell.angle_beta   90.00
_cell.angle_gamma   90.00
#
_symmetry.space_group_name_H-M   'P 1'
#
loop_
_entity.id
_entity.type
_entity.pdbx_description
1 polymer ?
#
loop_
_entity_poly.entity_id
_entity_poly.type
_entity_poly.pdbx_seq_one_letter_code
_entity_poly.pdbx_strand_id
1 'polypeptide(L)'
;MRSIVLLVLLIYFVDTINGSHFLGGTITWRPRNASATGTSVDIIITQTYSWTYSLVTCTTAMITSNQLIPIGGYSYLTYQVLNCISNCGASSTGYVAPSIRPYCMDISAPVGTTISQRSDIVTLQEDDDFSAAFQQFAWRPLATTSSATWSISVRINVNRRSNNGSYNNAPVATMMSPILIPVNQTTVINVPVVDDDGDIIRCRWSTTANGVDECGGVCPPGSLPSNTIIYPNCTILIIGQIVGNWFAVALMVEDFINSTSTTSLSSVPVQFLVQVVQESSCPNPPTIIGTPSEQSCIAVVTGQIFTSQLIAINSCNSNVTIIDITILAFLGMIRGNITQLNTTAYYVDLSWTPTVSQLGYQLMCAMAFNSQNVQSSQYCFKFYVTQTSVCGCPDSVLRDCFF
;
A
#
# COMPACT_ATOMS: atom_id res chain seq x y z
N MET A 1 -53.05 -14.24 11.20
CA MET A 1 -52.49 -12.87 11.11
C MET A 1 -51.32 -12.60 12.06
N ARG A 2 -51.28 -13.12 13.30
CA ARG A 2 -50.12 -12.91 14.21
C ARG A 2 -48.80 -13.56 13.77
N SER A 3 -48.83 -14.73 13.12
CA SER A 3 -47.59 -15.41 12.65
C SER A 3 -46.95 -14.79 11.40
N ILE A 4 -47.71 -14.06 10.58
CA ILE A 4 -47.17 -13.38 9.38
C ILE A 4 -46.40 -12.12 9.79
N VAL A 5 -46.86 -11.43 10.84
CA VAL A 5 -46.18 -10.23 11.37
C VAL A 5 -44.82 -10.59 11.99
N LEU A 6 -44.70 -11.75 12.65
CA LEU A 6 -43.43 -12.22 13.21
C LEU A 6 -42.41 -12.60 12.11
N LEU A 7 -42.86 -13.19 11.01
CA LEU A 7 -42.01 -13.55 9.88
C LEU A 7 -41.50 -12.32 9.13
N VAL A 8 -42.34 -11.28 8.97
CA VAL A 8 -41.96 -10.01 8.34
C VAL A 8 -40.99 -9.22 9.23
N LEU A 9 -41.13 -9.28 10.56
CA LEU A 9 -40.16 -8.69 11.50
C LEU A 9 -38.81 -9.43 11.50
N LEU A 10 -38.79 -10.76 11.34
CA LEU A 10 -37.55 -11.54 11.20
C LEU A 10 -36.82 -11.29 9.87
N ILE A 11 -37.55 -11.00 8.79
CA ILE A 11 -36.96 -10.63 7.50
C ILE A 11 -36.38 -9.19 7.53
N TYR A 12 -36.92 -8.32 8.39
CA TYR A 12 -36.38 -6.96 8.59
C TYR A 12 -35.11 -6.91 9.46
N PHE A 13 -34.77 -8.00 10.15
CA PHE A 13 -33.52 -8.19 10.91
C PHE A 13 -32.54 -9.11 10.19
N VAL A 14 -32.59 -9.17 8.85
CA VAL A 14 -31.41 -9.57 8.09
C VAL A 14 -30.49 -8.35 8.06
N ASP A 15 -29.83 -8.07 9.18
CA ASP A 15 -28.62 -7.26 9.15
C ASP A 15 -27.68 -7.98 8.18
N THR A 16 -27.40 -7.35 7.05
CA THR A 16 -26.27 -7.78 6.21
C THR A 16 -25.05 -7.73 7.11
N ILE A 17 -24.56 -8.88 7.55
CA ILE A 17 -23.28 -9.01 8.24
C ILE A 17 -22.21 -8.68 7.20
N ASN A 18 -21.98 -7.39 6.97
CA ASN A 18 -20.86 -6.94 6.16
C ASN A 18 -19.62 -7.23 6.99
N GLY A 19 -18.86 -8.23 6.56
CA GLY A 19 -17.65 -8.65 7.24
C GLY A 19 -16.74 -7.46 7.42
N SER A 20 -16.15 -7.31 8.61
CA SER A 20 -15.13 -6.32 8.90
C SER A 20 -13.80 -6.86 8.37
N HIS A 21 -13.34 -6.39 7.21
CA HIS A 21 -12.35 -7.12 6.39
C HIS A 21 -11.25 -6.26 5.78
N PHE A 22 -11.38 -4.94 5.85
CA PHE A 22 -10.39 -4.03 5.27
C PHE A 22 -9.21 -3.84 6.23
N LEU A 23 -7.99 -3.93 5.69
CA LEU A 23 -6.74 -3.76 6.43
C LEU A 23 -5.92 -2.55 5.96
N GLY A 24 -6.37 -1.82 4.95
CA GLY A 24 -5.69 -0.63 4.44
C GLY A 24 -5.32 -0.73 2.97
N GLY A 25 -4.66 0.31 2.47
CA GLY A 25 -4.27 0.41 1.08
C GLY A 25 -3.68 1.77 0.72
N THR A 26 -3.34 1.90 -0.57
CA THR A 26 -2.78 3.10 -1.18
C THR A 26 -3.24 3.21 -2.63
N ILE A 27 -3.31 4.43 -3.14
CA ILE A 27 -3.60 4.70 -4.55
C ILE A 27 -2.62 5.76 -5.03
N THR A 28 -1.83 5.44 -6.04
CA THR A 28 -0.90 6.38 -6.67
C THR A 28 -1.19 6.47 -8.17
N TRP A 29 -0.63 7.47 -8.84
CA TRP A 29 -0.79 7.65 -10.27
C TRP A 29 0.46 8.25 -10.90
N ARG A 30 0.67 7.99 -12.19
CA ARG A 30 1.75 8.62 -12.95
C ARG A 30 1.38 8.76 -14.43
N PRO A 31 1.92 9.75 -15.15
CA PRO A 31 1.76 9.83 -16.59
C PRO A 31 2.43 8.64 -17.27
N ARG A 32 1.84 8.14 -18.35
CA ARG A 32 2.46 7.14 -19.22
C ARG A 32 3.67 7.71 -19.95
N ASN A 33 3.62 9.00 -20.27
CA ASN A 33 4.72 9.78 -20.82
C ASN A 33 4.67 11.19 -20.21
N ALA A 34 5.59 11.47 -19.28
CA ALA A 34 5.65 12.75 -18.57
C ALA A 34 5.92 13.95 -19.50
N SER A 35 6.57 13.73 -20.64
CA SER A 35 6.89 14.78 -21.63
C SER A 35 5.89 14.85 -22.79
N ALA A 36 4.76 14.14 -22.70
CA ALA A 36 3.76 14.16 -23.76
C ALA A 36 3.27 15.61 -24.03
N THR A 37 3.00 15.90 -25.31
CA THR A 37 2.45 17.17 -25.79
C THR A 37 1.08 16.93 -26.41
N GLY A 38 0.08 17.72 -26.03
CA GLY A 38 -1.29 17.59 -26.51
C GLY A 38 -2.30 17.79 -25.39
N THR A 39 -3.59 17.84 -25.76
CA THR A 39 -4.69 18.15 -24.84
C THR A 39 -5.18 16.94 -24.04
N SER A 40 -4.61 15.76 -24.27
CA SER A 40 -5.01 14.52 -23.62
C SER A 40 -3.81 13.82 -23.01
N VAL A 41 -3.99 13.31 -21.79
CA VAL A 41 -2.93 12.75 -20.97
C VAL A 41 -3.35 11.35 -20.51
N ASP A 42 -2.61 10.33 -20.95
CA ASP A 42 -2.75 8.98 -20.41
C ASP A 42 -1.98 8.89 -19.09
N ILE A 43 -2.69 8.57 -18.01
CA ILE A 43 -2.11 8.23 -16.72
C ILE A 43 -2.34 6.76 -16.39
N ILE A 44 -1.47 6.21 -15.54
CA ILE A 44 -1.61 4.89 -14.95
C ILE A 44 -1.97 5.10 -13.49
N ILE A 45 -3.16 4.66 -13.08
CA ILE A 45 -3.59 4.65 -11.68
C ILE A 45 -3.31 3.27 -11.11
N THR A 46 -2.57 3.20 -10.02
CA THR A 46 -2.26 1.95 -9.31
C THR A 46 -2.93 1.93 -7.94
N GLN A 47 -3.77 0.93 -7.71
CA GLN A 47 -4.53 0.72 -6.49
C GLN A 47 -4.01 -0.52 -5.78
N THR A 48 -3.60 -0.41 -4.51
CA THR A 48 -3.13 -1.54 -3.68
C THR A 48 -3.97 -1.62 -2.43
N TYR A 49 -4.50 -2.81 -2.12
CA TYR A 49 -5.38 -3.03 -0.97
C TYR A 49 -4.99 -4.29 -0.20
N SER A 50 -5.14 -4.20 1.11
CA SER A 50 -4.92 -5.28 2.06
C SER A 50 -6.24 -5.68 2.72
N TRP A 51 -6.46 -6.99 2.81
CA TRP A 51 -7.71 -7.58 3.28
C TRP A 51 -7.46 -8.68 4.30
N THR A 52 -8.43 -8.94 5.17
CA THR A 52 -8.38 -10.08 6.09
C THR A 52 -8.39 -11.39 5.30
N TYR A 53 -7.33 -12.19 5.47
CA TYR A 53 -7.10 -13.42 4.69
C TYR A 53 -8.24 -14.43 4.78
N SER A 54 -8.83 -14.63 5.97
CA SER A 54 -9.93 -15.57 6.17
C SER A 54 -11.23 -15.18 5.44
N LEU A 55 -11.29 -13.95 4.94
CA LEU A 55 -12.46 -13.38 4.28
C LEU A 55 -12.21 -13.17 2.77
N VAL A 56 -11.04 -12.66 2.41
CA VAL A 56 -10.59 -12.50 1.02
C VAL A 56 -9.34 -13.37 0.85
N THR A 57 -9.54 -14.61 0.41
CA THR A 57 -8.49 -15.63 0.36
C THR A 57 -7.86 -15.70 -1.03
N CYS A 58 -6.66 -15.15 -1.20
CA CYS A 58 -5.82 -15.45 -2.36
C CYS A 58 -5.08 -16.78 -2.18
N THR A 59 -4.65 -17.41 -3.27
CA THR A 59 -3.78 -18.59 -3.24
C THR A 59 -2.56 -18.38 -4.13
N THR A 60 -1.50 -19.16 -3.93
CA THR A 60 -0.32 -19.14 -4.80
C THR A 60 -0.69 -19.34 -6.27
N ALA A 61 -1.62 -20.25 -6.58
CA ALA A 61 -2.10 -20.47 -7.94
C ALA A 61 -2.79 -19.23 -8.53
N MET A 62 -3.58 -18.51 -7.73
CA MET A 62 -4.23 -17.26 -8.15
C MET A 62 -3.21 -16.15 -8.42
N ILE A 63 -2.17 -16.04 -7.59
CA ILE A 63 -1.09 -15.08 -7.77
C ILE A 63 -0.33 -15.38 -9.06
N THR A 64 0.11 -16.63 -9.25
CA THR A 64 0.87 -17.04 -10.45
C THR A 64 0.07 -16.91 -11.76
N SER A 65 -1.26 -17.07 -11.71
CA SER A 65 -2.13 -16.92 -12.87
C SER A 65 -2.79 -15.55 -13.01
N ASN A 66 -2.34 -14.54 -12.23
CA ASN A 66 -2.88 -13.18 -12.22
C ASN A 66 -4.41 -13.16 -12.11
N GLN A 67 -4.97 -13.90 -11.16
CA GLN A 67 -6.41 -13.92 -10.93
C GLN A 67 -6.83 -12.73 -10.06
N LEU A 68 -8.00 -12.18 -10.40
CA LEU A 68 -8.69 -11.23 -9.53
C LEU A 68 -8.97 -11.88 -8.17
N ILE A 69 -9.03 -11.06 -7.13
CA ILE A 69 -9.48 -11.54 -5.82
C ILE A 69 -10.85 -12.22 -5.97
N PRO A 70 -11.08 -13.33 -5.23
CA PRO A 70 -12.32 -14.06 -5.33
C PRO A 70 -13.44 -13.20 -4.71
N ILE A 71 -14.53 -13.06 -5.45
CA ILE A 71 -15.63 -12.17 -5.06
C ILE A 71 -16.62 -12.78 -4.07
N GLY A 72 -16.42 -14.04 -3.63
CA GLY A 72 -17.21 -14.80 -2.64
C GLY A 72 -18.44 -14.08 -2.06
N GLY A 73 -18.39 -13.74 -0.76
CA GLY A 73 -19.41 -12.91 -0.10
C GLY A 73 -19.29 -11.40 -0.37
N TYR A 74 -18.31 -10.97 -1.17
CA TYR A 74 -17.96 -9.58 -1.45
C TYR A 74 -18.32 -9.18 -2.88
N SER A 75 -19.47 -9.66 -3.36
CA SER A 75 -19.93 -9.45 -4.75
C SER A 75 -20.03 -7.98 -5.13
N TYR A 76 -20.24 -7.09 -4.15
CA TYR A 76 -20.28 -5.64 -4.35
C TYR A 76 -19.01 -5.10 -4.99
N LEU A 77 -17.83 -5.68 -4.72
CA LEU A 77 -16.55 -5.24 -5.31
C LEU A 77 -16.55 -5.33 -6.84
N THR A 78 -17.43 -6.14 -7.44
CA THR A 78 -17.57 -6.29 -8.90
C THR A 78 -18.01 -5.00 -9.59
N TYR A 79 -18.86 -4.22 -8.92
CA TYR A 79 -19.51 -3.03 -9.51
C TYR A 79 -18.96 -1.72 -8.94
N GLN A 80 -18.00 -1.80 -8.02
CA GLN A 80 -17.37 -0.62 -7.44
C GLN A 80 -16.26 -0.11 -8.36
N VAL A 81 -16.13 1.21 -8.39
CA VAL A 81 -15.16 1.94 -9.19
C VAL A 81 -14.50 3.03 -8.33
N LEU A 82 -13.35 3.52 -8.77
CA LEU A 82 -12.64 4.62 -8.14
C LEU A 82 -13.38 5.92 -8.49
N ASN A 83 -14.34 6.31 -7.66
CA ASN A 83 -15.22 7.44 -7.95
C ASN A 83 -14.47 8.75 -7.80
N CYS A 84 -14.72 9.70 -8.70
CA CYS A 84 -14.34 11.08 -8.42
C CYS A 84 -15.22 11.63 -7.29
N ILE A 85 -14.61 12.30 -6.32
CA ILE A 85 -15.29 12.83 -5.13
C ILE A 85 -15.14 14.35 -4.94
N SER A 86 -14.20 14.99 -5.65
CA SER A 86 -14.01 16.45 -5.60
C SER A 86 -13.47 16.95 -6.94
N ASN A 87 -13.92 18.13 -7.36
CA ASN A 87 -13.60 18.76 -8.65
C ASN A 87 -13.93 17.91 -9.90
N CYS A 88 -14.99 17.09 -9.83
CA CYS A 88 -15.36 16.11 -10.87
C CYS A 88 -16.01 16.68 -12.15
N GLY A 89 -15.98 18.01 -12.31
CA GLY A 89 -16.59 18.72 -13.43
C GLY A 89 -15.58 18.99 -14.53
N ALA A 90 -15.37 20.27 -14.83
CA ALA A 90 -14.40 20.70 -15.84
C ALA A 90 -12.97 20.17 -15.60
N SER A 91 -12.61 19.87 -14.34
CA SER A 91 -11.27 19.41 -13.92
C SER A 91 -11.10 17.90 -13.85
N SER A 92 -12.08 17.09 -14.27
CA SER A 92 -11.94 15.65 -14.46
C SER A 92 -12.51 15.20 -15.80
N THR A 93 -12.28 16.01 -16.84
CA THR A 93 -12.92 15.81 -18.14
C THR A 93 -12.33 14.55 -18.80
N GLY A 94 -13.18 13.57 -19.11
CA GLY A 94 -12.74 12.30 -19.67
C GLY A 94 -12.36 11.24 -18.62
N TYR A 95 -12.41 11.57 -17.32
CA TYR A 95 -12.19 10.59 -16.26
C TYR A 95 -13.26 9.49 -16.30
N VAL A 96 -12.87 8.31 -16.77
CA VAL A 96 -13.66 7.09 -16.67
C VAL A 96 -13.16 6.32 -15.47
N ALA A 97 -13.98 6.26 -14.42
CA ALA A 97 -13.63 5.62 -13.16
C ALA A 97 -13.21 4.14 -13.37
N PRO A 98 -11.96 3.76 -13.09
CA PRO A 98 -11.53 2.37 -13.19
C PRO A 98 -12.18 1.54 -12.09
N SER A 99 -12.32 0.24 -12.31
CA SER A 99 -12.83 -0.67 -11.28
C SER A 99 -11.88 -0.70 -10.07
N ILE A 100 -12.39 -1.04 -8.88
CA ILE A 100 -11.55 -1.20 -7.68
C ILE A 100 -11.10 -2.65 -7.46
N ARG A 101 -11.66 -3.62 -8.18
CA ARG A 101 -11.46 -5.05 -7.91
C ARG A 101 -10.03 -5.45 -8.29
N PRO A 102 -9.13 -5.75 -7.35
CA PRO A 102 -7.72 -5.96 -7.63
C PRO A 102 -7.39 -7.42 -7.97
N TYR A 103 -6.17 -7.65 -8.46
CA TYR A 103 -5.55 -8.96 -8.63
C TYR A 103 -4.86 -9.41 -7.34
N CYS A 104 -4.85 -10.72 -7.09
CA CYS A 104 -4.09 -11.32 -6.00
C CYS A 104 -2.59 -11.07 -6.19
N MET A 105 -1.91 -10.59 -5.15
CA MET A 105 -0.48 -10.31 -5.18
C MET A 105 0.32 -11.18 -4.20
N ASP A 106 -0.08 -11.19 -2.94
CA ASP A 106 0.57 -12.02 -1.92
C ASP A 106 -0.42 -12.39 -0.81
N ILE A 107 -0.02 -13.35 0.00
CA ILE A 107 -0.77 -13.90 1.11
C ILE A 107 0.19 -14.16 2.27
N SER A 108 -0.25 -13.77 3.46
CA SER A 108 0.29 -14.26 4.72
C SER A 108 -0.81 -14.81 5.61
N ALA A 109 -0.93 -16.13 5.67
CA ALA A 109 -1.85 -16.78 6.60
C ALA A 109 -1.47 -16.54 8.09
N PRO A 110 -0.18 -16.57 8.49
CA PRO A 110 0.21 -16.27 9.87
C PRO A 110 -0.16 -14.85 10.32
N VAL A 111 -0.01 -13.87 9.43
CA VAL A 111 -0.38 -12.47 9.71
C VAL A 111 -1.90 -12.25 9.54
N GLY A 112 -2.55 -13.10 8.76
CA GLY A 112 -3.97 -12.99 8.45
C GLY A 112 -4.27 -11.93 7.38
N THR A 113 -3.31 -11.68 6.47
CA THR A 113 -3.40 -10.63 5.45
C THR A 113 -3.36 -11.22 4.04
N THR A 114 -4.21 -10.69 3.16
CA THR A 114 -4.13 -10.84 1.71
C THR A 114 -3.83 -9.48 1.09
N ILE A 115 -2.84 -9.44 0.20
CA ILE A 115 -2.40 -8.23 -0.51
C ILE A 115 -2.83 -8.36 -1.96
N SER A 116 -3.32 -7.25 -2.50
CA SER A 116 -3.87 -7.21 -3.85
C SER A 116 -3.57 -5.88 -4.53
N GLN A 117 -3.41 -5.88 -5.85
CA GLN A 117 -3.16 -4.68 -6.62
C GLN A 117 -3.82 -4.72 -7.99
N ARG A 118 -4.09 -3.55 -8.56
CA ARG A 118 -4.39 -3.36 -9.97
C ARG A 118 -3.79 -2.06 -10.48
N SER A 119 -3.56 -2.01 -11.78
CA SER A 119 -3.21 -0.78 -12.48
C SER A 119 -4.07 -0.65 -13.73
N ASP A 120 -4.60 0.55 -13.95
CA ASP A 120 -5.46 0.86 -15.10
C ASP A 120 -4.96 2.13 -15.79
N ILE A 121 -5.07 2.15 -17.12
CA ILE A 121 -4.81 3.37 -17.89
C ILE A 121 -6.09 4.18 -17.93
N VAL A 122 -6.00 5.45 -17.55
CA VAL A 122 -7.08 6.41 -17.62
C VAL A 122 -6.61 7.60 -18.45
N THR A 123 -7.45 8.03 -19.39
CA THR A 123 -7.17 9.16 -20.26
C THR A 123 -7.87 10.39 -19.71
N LEU A 124 -7.10 11.44 -19.44
CA LEU A 124 -7.56 12.72 -18.89
C LEU A 124 -7.40 13.83 -19.93
N GLN A 125 -7.99 15.00 -19.67
CA GLN A 125 -7.62 16.22 -20.37
C GLN A 125 -6.42 16.89 -19.69
N GLU A 126 -5.67 17.70 -20.45
CA GLU A 126 -4.66 18.57 -19.84
C GLU A 126 -5.29 19.49 -18.79
N ASP A 127 -4.53 19.81 -17.75
CA ASP A 127 -4.93 20.67 -16.63
C ASP A 127 -6.02 20.11 -15.69
N ASP A 128 -6.45 18.86 -15.86
CA ASP A 128 -7.32 18.18 -14.89
C ASP A 128 -6.65 18.12 -13.49
N ASP A 129 -7.41 18.51 -12.46
CA ASP A 129 -7.02 18.50 -11.04
C ASP A 129 -8.23 18.17 -10.17
N PHE A 130 -8.28 16.93 -9.69
CA PHE A 130 -9.43 16.39 -8.98
C PHE A 130 -9.02 15.34 -7.95
N SER A 131 -9.96 14.96 -7.09
CA SER A 131 -9.76 13.86 -6.14
C SER A 131 -10.69 12.70 -6.47
N ALA A 132 -10.15 11.50 -6.44
CA ALA A 132 -10.91 10.26 -6.60
C ALA A 132 -10.67 9.34 -5.41
N ALA A 133 -11.69 8.59 -5.00
CA ALA A 133 -11.61 7.78 -3.81
C ALA A 133 -12.33 6.43 -3.94
N PHE A 134 -11.76 5.44 -3.27
CA PHE A 134 -12.46 4.21 -2.95
C PHE A 134 -13.03 4.32 -1.54
N GLN A 135 -14.35 4.48 -1.45
CA GLN A 135 -15.09 4.67 -0.20
C GLN A 135 -16.02 3.50 0.06
N GLN A 136 -15.84 2.81 1.19
CA GLN A 136 -16.65 1.65 1.57
C GLN A 136 -16.60 1.38 3.08
N PHE A 137 -17.19 0.26 3.50
CA PHE A 137 -17.17 -0.25 4.86
C PHE A 137 -17.12 -1.79 4.88
N ALA A 138 -16.77 -2.46 5.99
CA ALA A 138 -16.21 -1.90 7.23
C ALA A 138 -14.77 -2.35 7.45
N TRP A 139 -13.95 -1.43 8.00
CA TRP A 139 -12.69 -1.82 8.63
C TRP A 139 -12.95 -2.99 9.57
N ARG A 140 -11.93 -3.82 9.80
CA ARG A 140 -11.93 -4.73 10.97
C ARG A 140 -12.29 -3.96 12.26
N PRO A 141 -12.79 -4.60 13.34
CA PRO A 141 -13.07 -3.89 14.58
C PRO A 141 -11.81 -3.19 15.10
N LEU A 142 -11.95 -1.91 15.40
CA LEU A 142 -10.90 -1.03 15.92
C LEU A 142 -11.19 -0.70 17.38
N ALA A 143 -10.18 -0.23 18.10
CA ALA A 143 -10.32 0.22 19.48
C ALA A 143 -11.24 1.44 19.61
N THR A 144 -11.33 2.26 18.56
CA THR A 144 -12.11 3.49 18.53
C THR A 144 -13.53 3.27 18.01
N THR A 145 -13.77 2.19 17.25
CA THR A 145 -15.05 1.92 16.60
C THR A 145 -15.11 0.48 16.08
N SER A 146 -16.27 -0.16 16.20
CA SER A 146 -16.49 -1.55 15.77
C SER A 146 -16.75 -1.70 14.27
N SER A 147 -17.08 -0.61 13.57
CA SER A 147 -17.45 -0.64 12.14
C SER A 147 -17.19 0.73 11.49
N ALA A 148 -15.92 1.08 11.30
CA ALA A 148 -15.56 2.30 10.59
C ALA A 148 -15.71 2.13 9.07
N THR A 149 -16.14 3.21 8.42
CA THR A 149 -15.97 3.39 6.97
C THR A 149 -14.52 3.75 6.66
N TRP A 150 -14.07 3.52 5.43
CA TRP A 150 -12.82 4.03 4.90
C TRP A 150 -13.07 4.94 3.69
N SER A 151 -12.14 5.84 3.45
CA SER A 151 -12.02 6.58 2.19
C SER A 151 -10.55 6.59 1.82
N ILE A 152 -10.16 5.92 0.73
CA ILE A 152 -8.80 6.01 0.20
C ILE A 152 -8.84 6.98 -0.96
N SER A 153 -8.58 8.26 -0.66
CA SER A 153 -8.68 9.38 -1.59
C SER A 153 -7.32 9.77 -2.14
N VAL A 154 -7.18 9.82 -3.46
CA VAL A 154 -6.00 10.31 -4.18
C VAL A 154 -6.32 11.63 -4.88
N ARG A 155 -5.40 12.59 -4.84
CA ARG A 155 -5.47 13.78 -5.69
C ARG A 155 -4.65 13.55 -6.96
N ILE A 156 -5.31 13.67 -8.09
CA ILE A 156 -4.76 13.54 -9.44
C ILE A 156 -4.70 14.92 -10.04
N ASN A 157 -3.51 15.34 -10.48
CA ASN A 157 -3.25 16.68 -10.98
C ASN A 157 -2.29 16.59 -12.17
N VAL A 158 -2.84 16.68 -13.37
CA VAL A 158 -2.08 16.64 -14.63
C VAL A 158 -1.82 18.04 -15.18
N ASN A 159 -1.74 19.06 -14.31
CA ASN A 159 -1.15 20.33 -14.69
C ASN A 159 0.35 20.15 -14.97
N ARG A 160 0.86 20.88 -15.96
CA ARG A 160 2.30 20.87 -16.24
C ARG A 160 3.06 21.54 -15.10
N ARG A 161 4.18 20.92 -14.71
CA ARG A 161 5.08 21.44 -13.69
C ARG A 161 5.69 22.76 -14.15
N SER A 162 5.76 23.74 -13.25
CA SER A 162 6.29 25.07 -13.57
C SER A 162 7.81 25.11 -13.75
N ASN A 163 8.55 24.11 -13.24
CA ASN A 163 10.02 24.06 -13.32
C ASN A 163 10.53 23.47 -14.64
N ASN A 164 9.84 22.49 -15.23
CA ASN A 164 10.33 21.73 -16.38
C ASN A 164 9.28 21.47 -17.48
N GLY A 165 8.02 21.90 -17.30
CA GLY A 165 6.94 21.75 -18.28
C GLY A 165 6.42 20.31 -18.48
N SER A 166 6.95 19.33 -17.74
CA SER A 166 6.51 17.94 -17.77
C SER A 166 5.34 17.70 -16.81
N TYR A 167 4.60 16.61 -17.00
CA TYR A 167 3.60 16.14 -16.03
C TYR A 167 4.28 15.53 -14.80
N ASN A 168 3.63 15.63 -13.65
CA ASN A 168 4.10 15.09 -12.38
C ASN A 168 3.92 13.58 -12.28
N ASN A 169 4.91 12.85 -11.78
CA ASN A 169 4.79 11.48 -11.32
C ASN A 169 4.50 11.51 -9.82
N ALA A 170 3.28 11.14 -9.39
CA ALA A 170 2.96 11.12 -7.97
C ALA A 170 3.85 10.10 -7.22
N PRO A 171 4.17 10.34 -5.94
CA PRO A 171 5.04 9.46 -5.19
C PRO A 171 4.43 8.07 -5.05
N VAL A 172 5.27 7.06 -5.04
CA VAL A 172 4.89 5.69 -4.67
C VAL A 172 5.14 5.52 -3.18
N ALA A 173 4.06 5.41 -2.41
CA ALA A 173 4.12 5.17 -0.97
C ALA A 173 3.21 3.99 -0.58
N THR A 174 3.73 3.09 0.26
CA THR A 174 3.02 1.86 0.62
C THR A 174 3.44 1.36 2.00
N MET A 175 2.56 0.66 2.70
CA MET A 175 2.81 0.14 4.05
C MET A 175 2.29 -1.29 4.18
N MET A 176 3.08 -2.15 4.83
CA MET A 176 2.59 -3.44 5.28
C MET A 176 1.50 -3.25 6.33
N SER A 177 0.52 -4.14 6.34
CA SER A 177 -0.58 -4.10 7.30
C SER A 177 -0.95 -5.50 7.78
N PRO A 178 -1.07 -5.71 9.12
CA PRO A 178 -0.77 -4.75 10.19
C PRO A 178 0.72 -4.59 10.51
N ILE A 179 1.02 -3.52 11.25
CA ILE A 179 2.27 -3.33 11.99
C ILE A 179 2.02 -3.64 13.48
N LEU A 180 2.75 -4.60 14.03
CA LEU A 180 2.69 -4.96 15.45
C LEU A 180 3.52 -3.97 16.28
N ILE A 181 2.91 -3.35 17.28
CA ILE A 181 3.55 -2.41 18.20
C ILE A 181 3.50 -2.96 19.64
N PRO A 182 4.63 -3.06 20.36
CA PRO A 182 4.62 -3.51 21.76
C PRO A 182 3.87 -2.52 22.66
N VAL A 183 3.12 -3.05 23.62
CA VAL A 183 2.38 -2.25 24.61
C VAL A 183 3.32 -1.36 25.44
N ASN A 184 2.92 -0.11 25.66
CA ASN A 184 3.64 0.92 26.42
C ASN A 184 5.05 1.25 25.92
N GLN A 185 5.37 0.92 24.67
CA GLN A 185 6.65 1.28 24.04
C GLN A 185 6.43 2.23 22.87
N THR A 186 7.27 3.25 22.77
CA THR A 186 7.31 4.12 21.60
C THR A 186 7.84 3.34 20.41
N THR A 187 6.98 3.13 19.41
CA THR A 187 7.38 2.52 18.15
C THR A 187 7.56 3.60 17.09
N VAL A 188 8.69 3.54 16.38
CA VAL A 188 9.00 4.39 15.23
C VAL A 188 8.59 3.63 13.97
N ILE A 189 7.65 4.18 13.21
CA ILE A 189 7.21 3.61 11.93
C ILE A 189 7.64 4.58 10.83
N ASN A 190 8.46 4.11 9.89
CA ASN A 190 8.85 4.88 8.72
C ASN A 190 8.01 4.42 7.53
N VAL A 191 7.29 5.34 6.89
CA VAL A 191 6.56 5.05 5.66
C VAL A 191 7.54 5.06 4.48
N PRO A 192 7.69 3.94 3.75
CA PRO A 192 8.50 3.90 2.54
C PRO A 192 7.89 4.77 1.45
N VAL A 193 8.70 5.67 0.89
CA VAL A 193 8.31 6.57 -0.21
C VAL A 193 9.37 6.56 -1.31
N VAL A 194 8.90 6.60 -2.55
CA VAL A 194 9.70 6.84 -3.76
C VAL A 194 9.07 7.98 -4.52
N ASP A 195 9.91 8.85 -5.06
CA ASP A 195 9.51 9.94 -5.94
C ASP A 195 10.37 9.87 -7.20
N ASP A 196 9.72 9.92 -8.38
CA ASP A 196 10.39 9.74 -9.67
C ASP A 196 10.98 11.06 -10.19
N ASP A 197 10.50 12.20 -9.69
CA ASP A 197 10.82 13.54 -10.19
C ASP A 197 11.83 14.30 -9.30
N GLY A 198 12.24 13.71 -8.18
CA GLY A 198 13.15 14.32 -7.20
C GLY A 198 12.50 15.39 -6.32
N ASP A 199 11.19 15.33 -6.13
CA ASP A 199 10.41 16.28 -5.36
C ASP A 199 10.62 16.16 -3.85
N ILE A 200 10.30 17.25 -3.15
CA ILE A 200 10.31 17.28 -1.69
C ILE A 200 9.05 16.59 -1.16
N ILE A 201 9.24 15.42 -0.54
CA ILE A 201 8.16 14.68 0.09
C ILE A 201 7.82 15.24 1.46
N ARG A 202 6.52 15.42 1.72
CA ARG A 202 5.97 15.71 3.05
C ARG A 202 4.78 14.82 3.36
N CYS A 203 4.74 14.30 4.58
CA CYS A 203 3.60 13.56 5.10
C CYS A 203 2.78 14.37 6.11
N ARG A 204 1.47 14.14 6.09
CA ARG A 204 0.51 14.68 7.06
C ARG A 204 -0.59 13.67 7.34
N TRP A 205 -1.32 13.84 8.43
CA TRP A 205 -2.54 13.06 8.64
C TRP A 205 -3.58 13.35 7.56
N SER A 206 -4.35 12.32 7.20
CA SER A 206 -5.54 12.45 6.37
C SER A 206 -6.60 13.24 7.14
N THR A 207 -7.40 14.01 6.41
CA THR A 207 -8.42 14.90 6.97
C THR A 207 -9.73 14.83 6.17
N THR A 208 -10.79 15.39 6.74
CA THR A 208 -12.02 15.73 6.00
C THR A 208 -12.12 17.23 5.69
N ALA A 209 -11.01 17.95 5.86
CA ALA A 209 -10.96 19.38 5.64
C ALA A 209 -11.05 19.70 4.15
N ASN A 210 -11.46 20.92 3.81
CA ASN A 210 -11.51 21.42 2.43
C ASN A 210 -12.44 20.63 1.49
N GLY A 211 -13.43 19.90 2.04
CA GLY A 211 -14.47 19.22 1.27
C GLY A 211 -14.03 17.89 0.64
N VAL A 212 -12.84 17.38 0.95
CA VAL A 212 -12.37 16.05 0.52
C VAL A 212 -12.33 15.14 1.74
N ASP A 213 -13.03 14.00 1.68
CA ASP A 213 -12.94 12.98 2.70
C ASP A 213 -11.76 12.03 2.41
N GLU A 214 -10.64 12.19 3.11
CA GLU A 214 -9.42 11.40 2.89
C GLU A 214 -9.31 10.14 3.77
N CYS A 215 -10.25 9.90 4.69
CA CYS A 215 -10.09 8.88 5.73
C CYS A 215 -11.38 8.21 6.21
N GLY A 216 -12.56 8.67 5.78
CA GLY A 216 -13.84 8.14 6.22
C GLY A 216 -13.98 8.21 7.74
N GLY A 217 -14.34 7.08 8.37
CA GLY A 217 -14.53 6.96 9.81
C GLY A 217 -13.24 6.86 10.64
N VAL A 218 -12.05 6.97 10.03
CA VAL A 218 -10.75 6.76 10.71
C VAL A 218 -9.78 7.93 10.62
N CYS A 219 -10.28 9.16 10.57
CA CYS A 219 -9.43 10.35 10.50
C CYS A 219 -8.63 10.58 11.80
N PRO A 220 -7.29 10.68 11.73
CA PRO A 220 -6.48 11.07 12.87
C PRO A 220 -6.73 12.52 13.31
N PRO A 221 -6.43 12.88 14.57
CA PRO A 221 -5.86 12.01 15.60
C PRO A 221 -6.87 11.08 16.27
N GLY A 222 -8.18 11.24 16.02
CA GLY A 222 -9.24 10.54 16.75
C GLY A 222 -9.28 9.01 16.54
N SER A 223 -8.69 8.52 15.44
CA SER A 223 -8.55 7.09 15.14
C SER A 223 -7.35 6.42 15.79
N LEU A 224 -6.47 7.18 16.46
CA LEU A 224 -5.17 6.73 16.95
C LEU A 224 -5.04 6.90 18.48
N PRO A 225 -4.09 6.22 19.13
CA PRO A 225 -3.74 6.49 20.52
C PRO A 225 -3.37 7.96 20.74
N SER A 226 -3.65 8.48 21.93
CA SER A 226 -3.24 9.82 22.34
C SER A 226 -1.74 10.02 22.18
N ASN A 227 -1.33 11.22 21.78
CA ASN A 227 0.07 11.61 21.54
C ASN A 227 0.76 10.90 20.35
N THR A 228 0.00 10.25 19.47
CA THR A 228 0.56 9.77 18.19
C THR A 228 0.94 10.96 17.31
N ILE A 229 2.18 10.97 16.80
CA ILE A 229 2.76 12.09 16.03
C ILE A 229 3.16 11.58 14.64
N ILE A 230 2.92 12.39 13.62
CA ILE A 230 3.53 12.24 12.29
C ILE A 230 4.46 13.42 12.03
N TYR A 231 5.66 13.13 11.54
CA TYR A 231 6.61 14.13 11.09
C TYR A 231 6.53 14.29 9.56
N PRO A 232 6.90 15.47 9.02
CA PRO A 232 6.88 15.71 7.57
C PRO A 232 7.73 14.72 6.78
N ASN A 233 8.80 14.16 7.35
CA ASN A 233 9.62 13.14 6.70
C ASN A 233 8.99 11.73 6.68
N CYS A 234 7.69 11.62 6.95
CA CYS A 234 6.93 10.37 6.92
C CYS A 234 7.32 9.37 8.01
N THR A 235 7.86 9.86 9.12
CA THR A 235 8.09 9.09 10.36
C THR A 235 6.91 9.28 11.32
N ILE A 236 6.40 8.18 11.86
CA ILE A 236 5.33 8.17 12.86
C ILE A 236 5.90 7.68 14.21
N LEU A 237 5.52 8.36 15.29
CA LEU A 237 5.72 7.88 16.65
C LEU A 237 4.38 7.52 17.26
N ILE A 238 4.26 6.28 17.74
CA ILE A 238 3.02 5.76 18.31
C ILE A 238 3.29 4.93 19.56
N ILE A 239 2.39 5.02 20.54
CA ILE A 239 2.41 4.22 21.77
C ILE A 239 1.03 3.60 21.96
N GLY A 240 0.96 2.27 21.95
CA GLY A 240 -0.26 1.53 22.25
C GLY A 240 -0.34 1.16 23.73
N GLN A 241 -1.48 1.37 24.38
CA GLN A 241 -1.62 1.17 25.84
C GLN A 241 -2.31 -0.13 26.25
N ILE A 242 -3.10 -0.73 25.35
CA ILE A 242 -3.95 -1.89 25.67
C ILE A 242 -3.68 -2.98 24.63
N VAL A 243 -3.18 -4.12 25.08
CA VAL A 243 -2.92 -5.29 24.22
C VAL A 243 -4.20 -5.76 23.54
N GLY A 244 -4.11 -6.10 22.26
CA GLY A 244 -5.22 -6.55 21.43
C GLY A 244 -5.96 -5.42 20.73
N ASN A 245 -5.72 -4.15 21.09
CA ASN A 245 -6.31 -3.02 20.38
C ASN A 245 -5.74 -2.88 18.97
N TRP A 246 -6.63 -2.54 18.05
CA TRP A 246 -6.32 -2.22 16.66
C TRP A 246 -6.63 -0.76 16.40
N PHE A 247 -5.74 -0.07 15.69
CA PHE A 247 -5.96 1.29 15.24
C PHE A 247 -5.68 1.40 13.74
N ALA A 248 -6.45 2.24 13.07
CA ALA A 248 -6.24 2.55 11.66
C ALA A 248 -5.45 3.85 11.54
N VAL A 249 -4.30 3.75 10.88
CA VAL A 249 -3.46 4.89 10.53
C VAL A 249 -3.87 5.34 9.13
N ALA A 250 -4.20 6.62 8.97
CA ALA A 250 -4.51 7.23 7.67
C ALA A 250 -3.72 8.53 7.49
N LEU A 251 -2.87 8.56 6.47
CA LEU A 251 -2.02 9.70 6.15
C LEU A 251 -2.01 9.97 4.65
N MET A 252 -1.56 11.17 4.31
CA MET A 252 -1.29 11.61 2.93
C MET A 252 0.21 11.82 2.76
N VAL A 253 0.74 11.28 1.66
CA VAL A 253 2.10 11.54 1.16
C VAL A 253 1.97 12.52 0.01
N GLU A 254 2.62 13.66 0.14
CA GLU A 254 2.50 14.77 -0.80
C GLU A 254 3.89 15.15 -1.33
N ASP A 255 3.96 15.38 -2.63
CA ASP A 255 5.15 15.85 -3.34
C ASP A 255 5.07 17.36 -3.60
N PHE A 256 6.23 18.01 -3.53
CA PHE A 256 6.35 19.44 -3.70
C PHE A 256 7.56 19.73 -4.57
N ILE A 257 7.36 20.55 -5.59
CA ILE A 257 8.39 20.96 -6.55
C ILE A 257 9.67 21.52 -5.90
N ASN A 258 9.56 22.10 -4.70
CA ASN A 258 10.70 22.48 -3.86
C ASN A 258 10.29 22.65 -2.37
N SER A 259 11.27 23.02 -1.54
CA SER A 259 11.11 23.13 -0.08
C SER A 259 10.26 24.31 0.38
N THR A 260 10.05 25.34 -0.44
CA THR A 260 9.26 26.53 -0.08
C THR A 260 7.82 26.47 -0.60
N SER A 261 7.52 25.54 -1.51
CA SER A 261 6.17 25.33 -2.04
C SER A 261 5.18 24.96 -0.95
N THR A 262 4.01 25.61 -0.97
CA THR A 262 2.90 25.38 -0.05
C THR A 262 1.77 24.55 -0.67
N THR A 263 1.78 24.39 -1.99
CA THR A 263 0.82 23.57 -2.75
C THR A 263 1.52 22.31 -3.23
N SER A 264 0.93 21.15 -2.92
CA SER A 264 1.43 19.87 -3.42
C SER A 264 1.09 19.67 -4.89
N LEU A 265 1.95 18.94 -5.61
CA LEU A 265 1.68 18.54 -6.99
C LEU A 265 0.64 17.41 -7.00
N SER A 266 0.69 16.50 -6.04
CA SER A 266 -0.24 15.39 -5.85
C SER A 266 -0.38 15.04 -4.35
N SER A 267 -1.37 14.19 -4.04
CA SER A 267 -1.56 13.69 -2.68
C SER A 267 -1.96 12.21 -2.74
N VAL A 268 -1.10 11.35 -2.19
CA VAL A 268 -1.22 9.88 -2.23
C VAL A 268 -1.62 9.36 -0.84
N PRO A 269 -2.76 8.67 -0.70
CA PRO A 269 -3.21 8.13 0.57
C PRO A 269 -2.41 6.88 0.94
N VAL A 270 -2.03 6.77 2.22
CA VAL A 270 -1.51 5.52 2.79
C VAL A 270 -2.32 5.20 4.03
N GLN A 271 -3.02 4.07 4.00
CA GLN A 271 -3.79 3.58 5.14
C GLN A 271 -3.34 2.17 5.51
N PHE A 272 -3.13 1.92 6.80
CA PHE A 272 -2.73 0.61 7.31
C PHE A 272 -3.16 0.47 8.78
N LEU A 273 -3.04 -0.74 9.32
CA LEU A 273 -3.39 -1.02 10.69
C LEU A 273 -2.16 -1.14 11.58
N VAL A 274 -2.31 -0.72 12.82
CA VAL A 274 -1.42 -1.10 13.91
C VAL A 274 -2.16 -1.98 14.89
N GLN A 275 -1.49 -3.00 15.41
CA GLN A 275 -2.00 -3.84 16.49
C GLN A 275 -1.09 -3.73 17.70
N VAL A 276 -1.67 -3.45 18.86
CA VAL A 276 -0.94 -3.48 20.13
C VAL A 276 -0.75 -4.93 20.56
N VAL A 277 0.49 -5.35 20.71
CA VAL A 277 0.85 -6.70 21.13
C VAL A 277 1.54 -6.70 22.49
N GLN A 278 1.53 -7.86 23.14
CA GLN A 278 2.32 -8.06 24.35
C GLN A 278 3.81 -7.90 24.03
N GLU A 279 4.57 -7.32 24.95
CA GLU A 279 6.02 -7.28 24.84
C GLU A 279 6.58 -8.71 24.70
N SER A 280 7.43 -8.91 23.69
CA SER A 280 8.02 -10.21 23.43
C SER A 280 9.16 -10.49 24.40
N SER A 281 9.32 -11.76 24.78
CA SER A 281 10.52 -12.23 25.48
C SER A 281 11.74 -12.35 24.55
N CYS A 282 11.56 -12.16 23.24
CA CYS A 282 12.65 -12.10 22.30
C CYS A 282 13.29 -10.70 22.30
N PRO A 283 14.58 -10.58 22.69
CA PRO A 283 15.23 -9.28 22.81
C PRO A 283 15.54 -8.64 21.45
N ASN A 284 15.69 -9.44 20.39
CA ASN A 284 16.05 -8.98 19.05
C ASN A 284 15.06 -9.52 18.03
N PRO A 285 14.20 -8.67 17.46
CA PRO A 285 13.30 -9.07 16.38
C PRO A 285 14.04 -9.73 15.21
N PRO A 286 13.36 -10.52 14.38
CA PRO A 286 13.94 -11.02 13.13
C PRO A 286 14.49 -9.89 12.27
N THR A 287 15.54 -10.16 11.50
CA THR A 287 16.08 -9.23 10.51
C THR A 287 16.01 -9.83 9.12
N ILE A 288 15.90 -9.00 8.09
CA ILE A 288 15.96 -9.44 6.70
C ILE A 288 17.26 -8.92 6.08
N ILE A 289 17.92 -9.79 5.33
CA ILE A 289 19.00 -9.41 4.42
C ILE A 289 18.66 -9.93 3.02
N GLY A 290 19.15 -9.26 1.99
CA GLY A 290 18.79 -9.58 0.61
C GLY A 290 19.71 -8.93 -0.39
N THR A 291 19.58 -9.37 -1.64
CA THR A 291 20.13 -8.70 -2.82
C THR A 291 18.98 -8.47 -3.78
N PRO A 292 18.34 -7.29 -3.76
CA PRO A 292 18.91 -5.98 -3.44
C PRO A 292 18.99 -5.69 -1.94
N SER A 293 19.94 -4.83 -1.53
CA SER A 293 20.05 -4.39 -0.14
C SER A 293 18.91 -3.44 0.25
N GLU A 294 18.69 -3.25 1.55
CA GLU A 294 17.68 -2.30 2.04
C GLU A 294 17.94 -0.90 1.49
N GLN A 295 16.87 -0.20 1.11
CA GLN A 295 16.84 1.14 0.54
C GLN A 295 17.63 1.30 -0.77
N SER A 296 18.16 0.21 -1.34
CA SER A 296 18.81 0.25 -2.64
C SER A 296 17.82 0.39 -3.78
N CYS A 297 18.35 0.71 -4.95
CA CYS A 297 17.61 0.72 -6.20
C CYS A 297 18.32 -0.11 -7.26
N ILE A 298 17.57 -0.94 -7.97
CA ILE A 298 18.07 -1.78 -9.07
C ILE A 298 17.34 -1.47 -10.37
N ALA A 299 18.12 -1.30 -11.45
CA ALA A 299 17.56 -1.23 -12.79
C ALA A 299 17.23 -2.63 -13.32
N VAL A 300 16.04 -2.77 -13.91
CA VAL A 300 15.60 -4.00 -14.56
C VAL A 300 15.05 -3.68 -15.96
N VAL A 301 15.13 -4.67 -16.85
CA VAL A 301 14.74 -4.51 -18.26
C VAL A 301 13.46 -5.28 -18.53
N THR A 302 12.49 -4.64 -19.18
CA THR A 302 11.22 -5.29 -19.58
C THR A 302 11.47 -6.56 -20.38
N GLY A 303 10.73 -7.63 -20.06
CA GLY A 303 10.84 -8.93 -20.71
C GLY A 303 12.01 -9.81 -20.24
N GLN A 304 12.90 -9.30 -19.37
CA GLN A 304 13.95 -10.11 -18.75
C GLN A 304 13.53 -10.56 -17.35
N ILE A 305 13.79 -11.83 -17.02
CA ILE A 305 13.49 -12.34 -15.69
C ILE A 305 14.52 -11.79 -14.68
N PHE A 306 14.02 -11.13 -13.65
CA PHE A 306 14.73 -10.81 -12.44
C PHE A 306 14.52 -11.95 -11.43
N THR A 307 15.60 -12.37 -10.76
CA THR A 307 15.55 -13.31 -9.66
C THR A 307 16.38 -12.82 -8.49
N SER A 308 15.90 -13.03 -7.27
CA SER A 308 16.54 -12.59 -6.03
C SER A 308 16.17 -13.50 -4.88
N GLN A 309 16.89 -13.37 -3.76
CA GLN A 309 16.60 -14.08 -2.53
C GLN A 309 16.56 -13.11 -1.36
N LEU A 310 15.55 -13.25 -0.51
CA LEU A 310 15.48 -12.61 0.80
C LEU A 310 15.69 -13.66 1.88
N ILE A 311 16.56 -13.36 2.84
CA ILE A 311 16.90 -14.24 3.96
C ILE A 311 16.45 -13.54 5.24
N ALA A 312 15.56 -14.18 5.98
CA ALA A 312 15.20 -13.79 7.33
C ALA A 312 16.06 -14.52 8.35
N ILE A 313 16.65 -13.78 9.28
CA ILE A 313 17.51 -14.29 10.35
C ILE A 313 16.75 -14.15 11.67
N ASN A 314 16.52 -15.29 12.33
CA ASN A 314 16.04 -15.33 13.70
C ASN A 314 17.19 -14.99 14.66
N SER A 315 17.05 -13.86 15.36
CA SER A 315 18.00 -13.40 16.38
C SER A 315 17.46 -13.58 17.81
N CYS A 316 16.34 -14.31 17.97
CA CYS A 316 15.80 -14.71 19.27
C CYS A 316 16.60 -15.90 19.86
N ASN A 317 15.92 -16.82 20.56
CA ASN A 317 16.50 -18.08 21.02
C ASN A 317 16.32 -19.20 19.96
N SER A 318 17.02 -20.33 20.16
CA SER A 318 17.05 -21.46 19.24
C SER A 318 15.72 -22.21 19.06
N ASN A 319 14.72 -21.98 19.92
CA ASN A 319 13.40 -22.64 19.83
C ASN A 319 12.39 -21.81 19.02
N VAL A 320 12.81 -20.66 18.50
CA VAL A 320 11.98 -19.77 17.69
C VAL A 320 12.35 -19.97 16.22
N THR A 321 11.35 -20.05 15.35
CA THR A 321 11.54 -20.25 13.90
C THR A 321 10.89 -19.09 13.14
N ILE A 322 11.40 -18.79 11.94
CA ILE A 322 10.68 -17.89 11.03
C ILE A 322 9.53 -18.69 10.42
N ILE A 323 8.33 -18.12 10.49
CA ILE A 323 7.10 -18.75 9.99
C ILE A 323 6.62 -18.12 8.69
N ASP A 324 7.03 -16.89 8.40
CA ASP A 324 6.73 -16.24 7.12
C ASP A 324 7.72 -15.12 6.78
N ILE A 325 7.86 -14.87 5.48
CA ILE A 325 8.48 -13.68 4.91
C ILE A 325 7.45 -13.11 3.92
N THR A 326 6.60 -12.21 4.37
CA THR A 326 5.53 -11.61 3.56
C THR A 326 6.08 -10.48 2.71
N ILE A 327 5.57 -10.30 1.49
CA ILE A 327 5.97 -9.20 0.59
C ILE A 327 4.78 -8.30 0.23
N LEU A 328 5.08 -7.02 0.05
CA LEU A 328 4.22 -6.01 -0.56
C LEU A 328 4.96 -5.46 -1.76
N ALA A 329 4.48 -5.79 -2.96
CA ALA A 329 5.19 -5.56 -4.21
C ALA A 329 4.25 -4.97 -5.27
N PHE A 330 4.44 -5.36 -6.53
CA PHE A 330 3.68 -4.95 -7.70
C PHE A 330 3.30 -6.18 -8.52
N LEU A 331 2.31 -6.03 -9.42
CA LEU A 331 1.74 -7.15 -10.16
C LEU A 331 2.82 -7.96 -10.91
N GLY A 332 2.77 -9.29 -10.78
CA GLY A 332 3.70 -10.22 -11.44
C GLY A 332 4.97 -10.55 -10.65
N MET A 333 5.23 -9.91 -9.51
CA MET A 333 6.26 -10.37 -8.57
C MET A 333 5.78 -11.67 -7.91
N ILE A 334 6.57 -12.73 -8.03
CA ILE A 334 6.28 -14.05 -7.45
C ILE A 334 7.25 -14.33 -6.32
N ARG A 335 6.68 -14.60 -5.14
CA ARG A 335 7.38 -15.12 -3.96
C ARG A 335 7.29 -16.65 -3.93
N GLY A 336 8.42 -17.32 -3.79
CA GLY A 336 8.52 -18.75 -3.57
C GLY A 336 8.12 -19.16 -2.15
N ASN A 337 8.13 -20.47 -1.88
CA ASN A 337 7.86 -20.98 -0.53
C ASN A 337 9.02 -20.65 0.42
N ILE A 338 8.68 -20.38 1.68
CA ILE A 338 9.69 -20.25 2.73
C ILE A 338 10.46 -21.56 2.88
N THR A 339 11.78 -21.47 2.85
CA THR A 339 12.68 -22.62 2.95
C THR A 339 13.70 -22.37 4.04
N GLN A 340 13.94 -23.38 4.88
CA GLN A 340 14.95 -23.29 5.93
C GLN A 340 16.36 -23.38 5.30
N LEU A 341 17.20 -22.38 5.56
CA LEU A 341 18.61 -22.39 5.15
C LEU A 341 19.47 -23.11 6.20
N ASN A 342 19.25 -22.80 7.47
CA ASN A 342 19.91 -23.42 8.62
C ASN A 342 19.04 -23.25 9.88
N THR A 343 19.58 -23.53 11.07
CA THR A 343 18.82 -23.46 12.33
C THR A 343 18.30 -22.06 12.69
N THR A 344 18.92 -20.99 12.17
CA THR A 344 18.53 -19.61 12.48
C THR A 344 18.07 -18.81 11.27
N ALA A 345 18.25 -19.30 10.05
CA ALA A 345 17.94 -18.55 8.83
C ALA A 345 16.98 -19.29 7.89
N TYR A 346 16.08 -18.52 7.29
CA TYR A 346 15.08 -18.97 6.33
C TYR A 346 15.10 -18.03 5.14
N TYR A 347 14.74 -18.51 3.95
CA TYR A 347 14.71 -17.67 2.76
C TYR A 347 13.45 -17.88 1.93
N VAL A 348 13.16 -16.87 1.11
CA VAL A 348 12.21 -16.95 -0.01
C VAL A 348 12.91 -16.47 -1.27
N ASP A 349 12.67 -17.17 -2.36
CA ASP A 349 13.11 -16.73 -3.68
C ASP A 349 12.05 -15.80 -4.27
N LEU A 350 12.53 -14.81 -5.00
CA LEU A 350 11.73 -13.81 -5.71
C LEU A 350 11.98 -13.96 -7.20
N SER A 351 10.92 -13.89 -8.00
CA SER A 351 11.04 -13.84 -9.45
C SER A 351 10.04 -12.89 -10.05
N TRP A 352 10.45 -12.16 -11.08
CA TRP A 352 9.58 -11.20 -11.76
C TRP A 352 10.06 -10.95 -13.18
N THR A 353 9.13 -10.81 -14.12
CA THR A 353 9.42 -10.33 -15.48
C THR A 353 8.66 -9.02 -15.72
N PRO A 354 9.33 -7.85 -15.66
CA PRO A 354 8.68 -6.56 -15.88
C PRO A 354 8.08 -6.44 -17.28
N THR A 355 6.98 -5.71 -17.37
CA THR A 355 6.29 -5.38 -18.62
C THR A 355 6.38 -3.88 -18.94
N VAL A 356 6.08 -3.50 -20.18
CA VAL A 356 6.10 -2.09 -20.62
C VAL A 356 5.11 -1.20 -19.88
N SER A 357 4.05 -1.76 -19.28
CA SER A 357 3.13 -0.99 -18.43
C SER A 357 3.73 -0.66 -17.07
N GLN A 358 4.83 -1.28 -16.68
CA GLN A 358 5.50 -1.11 -15.38
C GLN A 358 6.76 -0.22 -15.45
N LEU A 359 7.01 0.45 -16.59
CA LEU A 359 8.11 1.40 -16.73
C LEU A 359 8.12 2.47 -15.63
N GLY A 360 9.30 2.90 -15.20
CA GLY A 360 9.48 3.81 -14.05
C GLY A 360 9.74 3.06 -12.75
N TYR A 361 9.59 3.75 -11.61
CA TYR A 361 9.88 3.12 -10.33
C TYR A 361 8.79 2.15 -9.88
N GLN A 362 9.25 1.10 -9.22
CA GLN A 362 8.41 0.15 -8.50
C GLN A 362 8.99 -0.07 -7.10
N LEU A 363 8.14 -0.06 -6.08
CA LEU A 363 8.55 -0.25 -4.68
C LEU A 363 8.16 -1.64 -4.22
N MET A 364 9.10 -2.34 -3.58
CA MET A 364 8.84 -3.61 -2.92
C MET A 364 9.35 -3.59 -1.49
N CYS A 365 8.57 -4.18 -0.60
CA CYS A 365 8.87 -4.30 0.81
C CYS A 365 8.60 -5.71 1.32
N ALA A 366 9.33 -6.12 2.35
CA ALA A 366 9.16 -7.42 2.99
C ALA A 366 9.20 -7.30 4.52
N MET A 367 8.52 -8.22 5.20
CA MET A 367 8.58 -8.39 6.66
C MET A 367 8.66 -9.86 7.03
N ALA A 368 9.49 -10.17 8.02
CA ALA A 368 9.65 -11.52 8.54
C ALA A 368 8.89 -11.65 9.86
N PHE A 369 8.22 -12.78 10.05
CA PHE A 369 7.47 -13.11 11.26
C PHE A 369 7.99 -14.41 11.83
N ASN A 370 8.13 -14.48 13.15
CA ASN A 370 8.56 -15.69 13.84
C ASN A 370 7.42 -16.41 14.58
N SER A 371 7.70 -17.60 15.09
CA SER A 371 6.73 -18.44 15.81
C SER A 371 6.19 -17.85 17.12
N GLN A 372 6.75 -16.74 17.59
CA GLN A 372 6.27 -15.96 18.73
C GLN A 372 5.51 -14.69 18.30
N ASN A 373 5.19 -14.55 17.01
CA ASN A 373 4.53 -13.39 16.42
C ASN A 373 5.32 -12.08 16.58
N VAL A 374 6.66 -12.17 16.62
CA VAL A 374 7.55 -11.00 16.52
C VAL A 374 7.83 -10.73 15.06
N GLN A 375 7.69 -9.47 14.67
CA GLN A 375 7.93 -9.01 13.31
C GLN A 375 9.30 -8.32 13.18
N SER A 376 9.91 -8.38 12.00
CA SER A 376 11.04 -7.52 11.65
C SER A 376 10.59 -6.08 11.39
N SER A 377 11.55 -5.15 11.30
CA SER A 377 11.35 -3.92 10.55
C SER A 377 11.01 -4.22 9.08
N GLN A 378 10.33 -3.30 8.42
CA GLN A 378 10.00 -3.43 7.00
C GLN A 378 11.24 -3.21 6.14
N TYR A 379 11.62 -4.23 5.37
CA TYR A 379 12.78 -4.22 4.48
C TYR A 379 12.34 -3.83 3.07
N CYS A 380 12.68 -2.62 2.61
CA CYS A 380 12.22 -2.11 1.33
C CYS A 380 13.36 -1.80 0.37
N PHE A 381 13.13 -2.01 -0.92
CA PHE A 381 14.03 -1.60 -2.00
C PHE A 381 13.22 -1.30 -3.27
N LYS A 382 13.88 -0.64 -4.22
CA LYS A 382 13.23 -0.05 -5.39
C LYS A 382 13.74 -0.71 -6.67
N PHE A 383 12.86 -0.80 -7.66
CA PHE A 383 13.21 -1.16 -9.02
C PHE A 383 13.01 0.04 -9.92
N TYR A 384 13.89 0.24 -10.89
CA TYR A 384 13.66 1.15 -12.01
C TYR A 384 13.53 0.35 -13.30
N VAL A 385 12.31 0.31 -13.85
CA VAL A 385 11.97 -0.51 -15.01
C VAL A 385 12.21 0.26 -16.29
N THR A 386 12.97 -0.33 -17.20
CA THR A 386 13.39 0.27 -18.47
C THR A 386 13.22 -0.68 -19.65
N GLN A 387 13.18 -0.15 -20.87
CA GLN A 387 13.15 -0.98 -22.08
C GLN A 387 14.54 -1.43 -22.55
N THR A 388 15.58 -0.71 -22.12
CA THR A 388 16.98 -0.94 -22.49
C THR A 388 17.83 -0.98 -21.24
N SER A 389 18.87 -1.80 -21.21
CA SER A 389 19.79 -1.89 -20.08
C SER A 389 20.37 -0.52 -19.71
N VAL A 390 20.20 -0.11 -18.46
CA VAL A 390 20.84 1.07 -17.87
C VAL A 390 21.63 0.66 -16.63
N CYS A 391 22.73 1.36 -16.36
CA CYS A 391 23.53 1.14 -15.16
C CYS A 391 22.89 1.89 -13.98
N GLY A 392 22.19 1.17 -13.13
CA GLY A 392 21.59 1.72 -11.91
C GLY A 392 20.36 2.59 -12.15
N CYS A 393 19.83 3.15 -11.07
CA CYS A 393 18.65 4.00 -11.11
C CYS A 393 19.02 5.47 -11.35
N PRO A 394 18.12 6.28 -11.95
CA PRO A 394 18.39 7.69 -12.29
C PRO A 394 18.92 8.54 -11.12
N ASP A 395 18.53 8.20 -9.89
CA ASP A 395 18.90 8.93 -8.67
C ASP A 395 20.18 8.41 -8.00
N SER A 396 20.78 7.33 -8.52
CA SER A 396 22.04 6.81 -7.99
C SER A 396 23.22 7.62 -8.51
N VAL A 397 24.06 8.10 -7.59
CA VAL A 397 25.24 8.97 -7.85
C VAL A 397 26.31 8.30 -8.74
N LEU A 398 26.15 7.02 -9.08
CA LEU A 398 27.08 6.25 -9.92
C LEU A 398 26.58 6.23 -11.37
N ARG A 399 26.87 7.29 -12.13
CA ARG A 399 26.57 7.38 -13.57
C ARG A 399 27.60 6.70 -14.49
N ASP A 400 28.67 6.12 -13.94
CA ASP A 400 29.77 5.61 -14.75
C ASP A 400 29.73 4.07 -14.83
N CYS A 401 29.27 3.57 -15.98
CA CYS A 401 29.48 2.18 -16.38
C CYS A 401 30.97 2.02 -16.75
N PHE A 402 31.77 1.37 -15.91
CA PHE A 402 33.03 0.77 -16.39
C PHE A 402 32.67 -0.56 -17.07
N PHE A 403 32.81 -0.58 -18.40
CA PHE A 403 32.70 -1.77 -19.23
C PHE A 403 33.87 -2.73 -19.01
#